data_AF-A0A7T5R4H5-F1
#
_entry.id   AF-A0A7T5R4H5-F1
#
_cell.length_a   1.000
_cell.length_b   1.000
_cell.length_c   1.000
_cell.angle_alpha   90.00
_cell.angle_beta   90.00
_cell.angle_gamma   90.00
#
_symmetry.space_group_name_H-M   'P 1'
#
loop_
_entity.id
_entity.type
_entity.pdbx_description
1 polymer ?
#
loop_
_entity_poly.entity_id
_entity_poly.type
_entity_poly.pdbx_seq_one_letter_code
_entity_poly.pdbx_strand_id
1 'polypeptide(L)'
;MLRLQAFLEHRNFTIFITGLILLNAVLLGVETDDSLRQAYGAWFHKLDQLILGVFVAELGARLAVYRLAFFRSGWNWFDLIVVSICLIPASGPLAVLRALRVFRVLRLLSVVPSLRRVISALLRAIPGMTSILSVLLIIYYVAAVLATHIFGHSDDSRLEALFGSIGKSMFTLFQIMTLEGWSEGIAQPAMAVYPWSWVFFVAFIIITSFAVLNLFIGVIVDAMNIIHEEEGRGKEDASLQLEIKLLRADIEQMRRVLSAQKGN
;
A
#
# COMPACT_ATOMS: atom_id res chain seq x y z
N MET A 1 24.21 -14.21 19.14
CA MET A 1 23.11 -13.38 18.60
C MET A 1 23.63 -12.25 17.71
N LEU A 2 24.59 -11.43 18.14
CA LEU A 2 25.17 -10.34 17.32
C LEU A 2 25.75 -10.78 15.96
N ARG A 3 26.43 -11.94 15.89
CA ARG A 3 26.96 -12.48 14.63
C ARG A 3 25.88 -12.87 13.61
N LEU A 4 24.73 -13.39 14.10
CA LEU A 4 23.61 -13.78 13.24
C LEU A 4 22.88 -12.53 12.72
N GLN A 5 22.74 -11.51 13.55
CA GLN A 5 22.21 -10.21 13.14
C GLN A 5 23.09 -9.58 12.04
N ALA A 6 24.41 -9.52 12.24
CA ALA A 6 25.35 -8.98 11.26
C ALA A 6 25.31 -9.74 9.93
N PHE A 7 25.09 -11.06 9.97
CA PHE A 7 24.92 -11.87 8.76
C PHE A 7 23.62 -11.57 8.01
N LEU A 8 22.49 -11.44 8.72
CA LEU A 8 21.18 -11.13 8.13
C LEU A 8 21.13 -9.72 7.53
N GLU A 9 21.86 -8.77 8.12
CA GLU A 9 21.96 -7.38 7.64
C GLU A 9 23.02 -7.21 6.53
N HIS A 10 23.76 -8.27 6.18
CA HIS A 10 24.82 -8.19 5.20
C HIS A 10 24.27 -8.04 3.77
N ARG A 11 24.82 -7.09 2.99
CA ARG A 11 24.36 -6.79 1.62
C ARG A 11 24.30 -8.02 0.71
N ASN A 12 25.28 -8.92 0.81
CA ASN A 12 25.31 -10.13 -0.01
C ASN A 12 24.17 -11.09 0.34
N PHE A 13 23.77 -11.15 1.61
CA PHE A 13 22.63 -11.98 2.03
C PHE A 13 21.33 -11.42 1.44
N THR A 14 21.14 -10.10 1.48
CA THR A 14 20.01 -9.43 0.84
C THR A 14 19.98 -9.68 -0.68
N ILE A 15 21.11 -9.57 -1.37
CA ILE A 15 21.23 -9.85 -2.82
C ILE A 15 20.90 -11.31 -3.10
N PHE A 16 21.39 -12.25 -2.30
CA PHE A 16 21.08 -13.67 -2.43
C PHE A 16 19.58 -13.95 -2.30
N ILE A 17 18.93 -13.45 -1.24
CA ILE A 17 17.49 -13.60 -1.05
C ILE A 17 16.71 -12.96 -2.20
N THR A 18 17.12 -11.76 -2.65
CA THR A 18 16.51 -11.09 -3.80
C THR A 18 16.61 -11.94 -5.06
N GLY A 19 17.79 -12.54 -5.33
CA GLY A 19 18.02 -13.45 -6.44
C GLY A 19 17.11 -14.68 -6.38
N LEU A 20 16.92 -15.27 -5.20
CA LEU A 20 15.99 -16.39 -5.01
C LEU A 20 14.53 -15.99 -5.28
N ILE A 21 14.10 -14.77 -4.87
CA ILE A 21 12.74 -14.31 -5.14
C ILE A 21 12.54 -14.08 -6.65
N LEU A 22 13.51 -13.48 -7.33
CA LEU A 22 13.45 -13.28 -8.79
C LEU A 22 13.44 -14.62 -9.54
N LEU A 23 14.29 -15.57 -9.14
CA LEU A 23 14.28 -16.91 -9.69
C LEU A 23 12.91 -17.57 -9.50
N ASN A 24 12.33 -17.46 -8.29
CA ASN A 24 11.02 -18.01 -8.00
C ASN A 24 9.89 -17.38 -8.83
N ALA A 25 9.97 -16.07 -9.07
CA ALA A 25 9.03 -15.37 -9.94
C ALA A 25 9.12 -15.87 -11.40
N VAL A 26 10.34 -16.07 -11.91
CA VAL A 26 10.55 -16.63 -13.26
C VAL A 26 10.02 -18.06 -13.34
N LEU A 27 10.30 -18.90 -12.35
CA LEU A 27 9.78 -20.27 -12.29
C LEU A 27 8.26 -20.30 -12.34
N LEU A 28 7.58 -19.41 -11.61
CA LEU A 28 6.12 -19.29 -11.64
C LEU A 28 5.58 -18.87 -13.02
N GLY A 29 6.26 -17.93 -13.69
CA GLY A 29 5.92 -17.53 -15.05
C GLY A 29 6.06 -18.68 -16.04
N VAL A 30 7.14 -19.46 -15.92
CA VAL A 30 7.38 -20.65 -16.75
C VAL A 30 6.34 -21.75 -16.49
N GLU A 31 5.90 -21.92 -15.24
CA GLU A 31 4.87 -22.90 -14.86
C GLU A 31 3.47 -22.56 -15.42
N THR A 32 3.29 -21.34 -15.94
CA THR A 32 2.03 -20.93 -16.60
C THR A 32 1.87 -21.59 -17.98
N ASP A 33 2.97 -22.03 -18.61
CA ASP A 33 2.91 -22.80 -19.87
C ASP A 33 2.65 -24.28 -19.57
N ASP A 34 1.52 -24.80 -20.08
CA ASP A 34 1.10 -26.18 -19.87
C ASP A 34 2.10 -27.21 -20.41
N SER A 35 2.83 -26.90 -21.48
CA SER A 35 3.82 -27.77 -22.10
C SER A 35 5.04 -27.94 -21.20
N LEU A 36 5.54 -26.83 -20.65
CA LEU A 36 6.69 -26.81 -19.74
C LEU A 36 6.32 -27.40 -18.38
N ARG A 37 5.08 -27.17 -17.91
CA ARG A 37 4.55 -27.76 -16.68
C ARG A 37 4.47 -29.28 -16.77
N GLN A 38 4.05 -29.84 -17.92
CA GLN A 38 3.98 -31.29 -18.12
C GLN A 38 5.37 -31.92 -18.22
N ALA A 39 6.32 -31.26 -18.90
CA ALA A 39 7.67 -31.79 -19.08
C ALA A 39 8.56 -31.70 -17.81
N TYR A 40 8.46 -30.60 -17.05
CA TYR A 40 9.39 -30.30 -15.95
C TYR A 40 8.71 -29.98 -14.60
N GLY A 41 7.39 -30.13 -14.47
CA GLY A 41 6.63 -29.72 -13.29
C GLY A 41 7.14 -30.30 -11.97
N ALA A 42 7.58 -31.56 -11.95
CA ALA A 42 8.15 -32.18 -10.74
C ALA A 42 9.46 -31.51 -10.29
N TRP A 43 10.28 -31.05 -11.24
CA TRP A 43 11.52 -30.31 -10.95
C TRP A 43 11.22 -28.91 -10.43
N PHE A 44 10.29 -28.20 -11.09
CA PHE A 44 9.84 -26.89 -10.62
C PHE A 44 9.29 -26.98 -9.21
N HIS A 45 8.45 -27.97 -8.90
CA HIS A 45 7.89 -28.11 -7.55
C HIS A 45 8.98 -28.35 -6.48
N LYS A 46 10.00 -29.15 -6.77
CA LYS A 46 11.14 -29.37 -5.85
C LYS A 46 11.94 -28.09 -5.60
N LEU A 47 12.25 -27.33 -6.66
CA LEU A 47 12.93 -26.04 -6.54
C LEU A 47 12.09 -25.05 -5.72
N ASP A 48 10.79 -25.04 -5.95
CA ASP A 48 9.85 -24.17 -5.25
C ASP A 48 9.80 -24.46 -3.75
N GLN A 49 9.78 -25.74 -3.37
CA GLN A 49 9.86 -26.18 -1.97
C GLN A 49 11.21 -25.84 -1.33
N LEU A 50 12.31 -25.95 -2.07
CA LEU A 50 13.64 -25.58 -1.58
C LEU A 50 13.74 -24.08 -1.31
N ILE A 51 13.27 -23.24 -2.25
CA ILE A 51 13.24 -21.78 -2.09
C ILE A 51 12.35 -21.39 -0.91
N LEU A 52 11.17 -22.02 -0.76
CA LEU A 52 10.30 -21.81 0.39
C LEU A 52 11.00 -22.20 1.70
N GLY A 53 11.72 -23.32 1.73
CA GLY A 53 12.50 -23.74 2.89
C GLY A 53 13.54 -22.69 3.31
N VAL A 54 14.27 -22.12 2.34
CA VAL A 54 15.21 -21.02 2.60
C VAL A 54 14.50 -19.80 3.19
N PHE A 55 13.32 -19.45 2.67
CA PHE A 55 12.53 -18.32 3.17
C PHE A 55 11.99 -18.53 4.57
N VAL A 56 11.54 -19.74 4.91
CA VAL A 56 11.12 -20.09 6.26
C VAL A 56 12.30 -20.03 7.23
N ALA A 57 13.46 -20.54 6.83
CA ALA A 57 14.67 -20.48 7.64
C ALA A 57 15.15 -19.03 7.86
N GLU A 58 15.13 -18.22 6.81
CA GLU A 58 15.47 -16.79 6.86
C GLU A 58 14.55 -16.00 7.79
N LEU A 59 13.23 -16.21 7.66
CA LEU A 59 12.24 -15.58 8.53
C LEU A 59 12.36 -16.06 9.98
N GLY A 60 12.59 -17.35 10.20
CA GLY A 60 12.83 -17.93 11.51
C GLY A 60 14.09 -17.37 12.18
N ALA A 61 15.17 -17.18 11.41
CA ALA A 61 16.39 -16.54 11.89
C ALA A 61 16.14 -15.08 12.29
N ARG A 62 15.41 -14.30 11.48
CA ARG A 62 14.97 -12.94 11.84
C ARG A 62 14.14 -12.94 13.13
N LEU A 63 13.17 -13.84 13.25
CA LEU A 63 12.33 -13.95 14.45
C LEU A 63 13.17 -14.29 15.69
N ALA A 64 14.16 -15.19 15.57
CA ALA A 64 15.05 -15.55 16.67
C ALA A 64 15.97 -14.40 17.11
N VAL A 65 16.46 -13.59 16.16
CA VAL A 65 17.34 -12.43 16.43
C VAL A 65 16.54 -11.26 17.03
N TYR A 66 15.46 -10.85 16.38
CA TYR A 66 14.70 -9.67 16.77
C TYR A 66 13.63 -9.95 17.85
N ARG A 67 13.26 -11.21 18.08
CA ARG A 67 12.29 -11.63 19.12
C ARG A 67 11.00 -10.81 19.06
N LEU A 68 10.61 -10.16 20.15
CA LEU A 68 9.42 -9.31 20.21
C LEU A 68 9.53 -8.05 19.34
N ALA A 69 10.74 -7.56 19.06
CA ALA A 69 10.94 -6.44 18.15
C ALA A 69 10.61 -6.80 16.70
N PHE A 70 10.59 -8.09 16.34
CA PHE A 70 10.17 -8.56 15.01
C PHE A 70 8.78 -8.03 14.64
N PHE A 71 7.84 -8.10 15.59
CA PHE A 71 6.43 -7.73 15.39
C PHE A 71 6.18 -6.21 15.37
N ARG A 72 7.19 -5.38 15.65
CA ARG A 72 7.09 -3.92 15.52
C ARG A 72 7.28 -3.42 14.10
N SER A 73 7.80 -4.26 13.20
CA SER A 73 8.02 -3.91 11.79
C SER A 73 6.89 -4.42 10.91
N GLY A 74 6.20 -3.51 10.20
CA GLY A 74 5.15 -3.89 9.24
C GLY A 74 5.66 -4.80 8.11
N TRP A 75 6.94 -4.66 7.73
CA TRP A 75 7.57 -5.49 6.70
C TRP A 75 7.80 -6.94 7.16
N ASN A 76 8.08 -7.13 8.45
CA ASN A 76 8.22 -8.47 9.03
C ASN A 76 6.86 -9.18 9.13
N TRP A 77 5.80 -8.44 9.49
CA TRP A 77 4.42 -8.94 9.44
C TRP A 77 4.01 -9.35 8.03
N PHE A 78 4.32 -8.51 7.04
CA PHE A 78 4.06 -8.82 5.63
C PHE A 78 4.75 -10.12 5.20
N ASP A 79 6.06 -10.26 5.48
CA ASP A 79 6.80 -11.48 5.17
C ASP A 79 6.23 -12.71 5.89
N LEU A 80 5.81 -12.56 7.15
CA LEU A 80 5.20 -13.62 7.93
C LEU A 80 3.90 -14.11 7.30
N ILE A 81 3.01 -13.20 6.92
CA ILE A 81 1.73 -13.55 6.28
C ILE A 81 1.98 -14.29 4.97
N VAL A 82 2.88 -13.76 4.13
CA VAL A 82 3.19 -14.32 2.81
C VAL A 82 3.80 -15.72 2.91
N VAL A 83 4.77 -15.92 3.81
CA VAL A 83 5.37 -17.25 4.04
C VAL A 83 4.35 -18.21 4.65
N SER A 84 3.47 -17.74 5.54
CA SER A 84 2.42 -18.57 6.15
C SER A 84 1.41 -19.09 5.11
N ILE A 85 0.96 -18.25 4.18
CA ILE A 85 0.08 -18.67 3.07
C ILE A 85 0.72 -19.78 2.23
N CYS A 86 2.05 -19.76 2.07
CA CYS A 86 2.77 -20.78 1.32
C CYS A 86 2.88 -22.13 2.06
N LEU A 87 2.86 -22.11 3.40
CA LEU A 87 2.95 -23.31 4.24
C LEU A 87 1.61 -24.06 4.36
N ILE A 88 0.49 -23.35 4.22
CA ILE A 88 -0.84 -23.96 4.33
C ILE A 88 -1.10 -24.90 3.13
N PRO A 89 -1.45 -26.18 3.37
CA PRO A 89 -1.88 -27.09 2.31
C PRO A 89 -3.14 -26.56 1.63
N ALA A 90 -3.04 -26.23 0.34
CA ALA A 90 -4.15 -25.69 -0.45
C ALA A 90 -4.99 -26.83 -1.08
N SER A 91 -5.73 -27.55 -0.24
CA SER A 91 -6.67 -28.61 -0.62
C SER A 91 -8.13 -28.20 -0.37
N GLY A 92 -9.06 -28.70 -1.19
CA GLY A 92 -10.50 -28.49 -1.00
C GLY A 92 -10.93 -27.01 -1.16
N PRO A 93 -11.81 -26.48 -0.28
CA PRO A 93 -12.32 -25.10 -0.36
C PRO A 93 -11.23 -24.01 -0.33
N LEU A 94 -10.04 -24.35 0.15
CA LEU A 94 -8.88 -23.47 0.23
C LEU A 94 -8.00 -23.51 -1.03
N ALA A 95 -8.51 -24.03 -2.16
CA ALA A 95 -7.78 -24.08 -3.42
C ALA A 95 -7.30 -22.69 -3.88
N VAL A 96 -8.04 -21.62 -3.56
CA VAL A 96 -7.64 -20.23 -3.85
C VAL A 96 -6.30 -19.88 -3.20
N LEU A 97 -5.97 -20.44 -2.02
CA LEU A 97 -4.68 -20.20 -1.35
C LEU A 97 -3.49 -20.64 -2.22
N ARG A 98 -3.68 -21.60 -3.14
CA ARG A 98 -2.67 -21.99 -4.12
C ARG A 98 -2.33 -20.84 -5.06
N ALA A 99 -3.35 -20.14 -5.56
CA ALA A 99 -3.16 -18.98 -6.42
C ALA A 99 -2.50 -17.83 -5.67
N LEU A 100 -2.87 -17.59 -4.40
CA LEU A 100 -2.27 -16.55 -3.56
C LEU A 100 -0.77 -16.75 -3.30
N ARG A 101 -0.21 -17.93 -3.56
CA ARG A 101 1.25 -18.15 -3.49
C ARG A 101 2.02 -17.25 -4.45
N VAL A 102 1.40 -16.75 -5.54
CA VAL A 102 2.00 -15.72 -6.40
C VAL A 102 2.42 -14.47 -5.62
N PHE A 103 1.72 -14.14 -4.53
CA PHE A 103 2.05 -13.00 -3.69
C PHE A 103 3.41 -13.12 -3.00
N ARG A 104 4.05 -14.29 -2.95
CA ARG A 104 5.43 -14.39 -2.47
C ARG A 104 6.43 -13.63 -3.32
N VAL A 105 6.11 -13.35 -4.59
CA VAL A 105 6.92 -12.45 -5.43
C VAL A 105 6.90 -11.02 -4.87
N LEU A 106 5.80 -10.62 -4.21
CA LEU A 106 5.70 -9.32 -3.54
C LEU A 106 6.65 -9.20 -2.35
N ARG A 107 7.34 -10.27 -1.90
CA ARG A 107 8.47 -10.13 -0.97
C ARG A 107 9.62 -9.31 -1.53
N LEU A 108 9.71 -9.10 -2.85
CA LEU A 108 10.62 -8.09 -3.39
C LEU A 108 10.35 -6.71 -2.78
N LEU A 109 9.08 -6.37 -2.54
CA LEU A 109 8.69 -5.11 -1.91
C LEU A 109 9.27 -4.98 -0.51
N SER A 110 9.31 -6.09 0.24
CA SER A 110 9.87 -6.14 1.58
C SER A 110 11.37 -6.42 1.60
N VAL A 111 12.07 -6.86 0.54
CA VAL A 111 13.52 -7.10 0.62
C VAL A 111 14.32 -5.96 -0.01
N VAL A 112 13.77 -5.30 -1.03
CA VAL A 112 14.45 -4.25 -1.79
C VAL A 112 14.21 -2.88 -1.15
N PRO A 113 15.26 -2.18 -0.66
CA PRO A 113 15.09 -0.91 0.04
C PRO A 113 14.47 0.21 -0.80
N SER A 114 14.70 0.25 -2.11
CA SER A 114 14.04 1.23 -3.00
C SER A 114 12.54 1.01 -3.06
N LEU A 115 12.07 -0.24 -3.21
CA LEU A 115 10.64 -0.57 -3.24
C LEU A 115 9.98 -0.30 -1.89
N ARG A 116 10.64 -0.66 -0.77
CA ARG A 116 10.17 -0.29 0.57
C ARG A 116 9.96 1.21 0.70
N ARG A 117 10.90 2.03 0.22
CA ARG A 117 10.81 3.50 0.28
C ARG A 117 9.62 4.01 -0.51
N VAL A 118 9.43 3.55 -1.75
CA VAL A 118 8.30 3.97 -2.61
C VAL A 118 6.97 3.63 -1.95
N ILE A 119 6.78 2.38 -1.51
CA ILE A 119 5.53 1.96 -0.89
C ILE A 119 5.31 2.66 0.45
N SER A 120 6.35 2.82 1.26
CA SER A 120 6.24 3.55 2.52
C SER A 120 5.85 5.01 2.29
N ALA A 121 6.33 5.65 1.21
CA ALA A 121 5.94 7.00 0.86
C ALA A 121 4.45 7.06 0.45
N LEU A 122 3.98 6.11 -0.37
CA LEU A 122 2.57 5.99 -0.74
C LEU A 122 1.67 5.78 0.49
N LEU A 123 2.06 4.88 1.39
CA LEU A 123 1.30 4.59 2.62
C LEU A 123 1.32 5.76 3.61
N ARG A 124 2.38 6.58 3.64
CA ARG A 124 2.46 7.79 4.48
C ARG A 124 1.54 8.91 4.02
N ALA A 125 1.13 8.92 2.74
CA ALA A 125 0.15 9.88 2.24
C ALA A 125 -1.29 9.55 2.69
N ILE A 126 -1.58 8.29 3.00
CA ILE A 126 -2.94 7.85 3.36
C ILE A 126 -3.47 8.54 4.65
N PRO A 127 -2.71 8.60 5.76
CA PRO A 127 -3.18 9.21 7.01
C PRO A 127 -3.72 10.64 6.87
N GLY A 128 -3.05 11.51 6.10
CA GLY A 128 -3.46 12.91 5.89
C GLY A 128 -4.84 13.05 5.24
N MET A 129 -5.38 11.96 4.71
CA MET A 129 -6.59 11.93 3.91
C MET A 129 -7.68 11.01 4.45
N THR A 130 -7.42 10.36 5.58
CA THR A 130 -8.31 9.38 6.18
C THR A 130 -9.71 9.94 6.37
N SER A 131 -9.84 11.24 6.71
CA SER A 131 -11.12 11.91 6.87
C SER A 131 -11.95 11.93 5.59
N ILE A 132 -11.36 12.36 4.46
CA ILE A 132 -12.06 12.42 3.15
C ILE A 132 -12.40 11.01 2.69
N LEU A 133 -11.45 10.08 2.80
CA LEU A 133 -11.67 8.68 2.45
C LEU A 133 -12.81 8.06 3.27
N SER A 134 -12.89 8.37 4.56
CA SER A 134 -13.96 7.88 5.44
C SER A 134 -15.32 8.42 5.02
N VAL A 135 -15.41 9.71 4.71
CA VAL A 135 -16.67 10.32 4.22
C VAL A 135 -17.09 9.70 2.89
N LEU A 136 -16.14 9.49 1.95
CA LEU A 136 -16.40 8.82 0.68
C LEU A 136 -16.92 7.40 0.88
N LEU A 137 -16.29 6.61 1.76
CA LEU A 137 -16.75 5.24 2.07
C LEU A 137 -18.14 5.20 2.69
N ILE A 138 -18.47 6.16 3.56
CA ILE A 138 -19.82 6.28 4.15
C ILE A 138 -20.86 6.59 3.06
N ILE A 139 -20.59 7.60 2.22
CA ILE A 139 -21.49 7.96 1.11
C ILE A 139 -21.69 6.77 0.17
N TYR A 140 -20.59 6.08 -0.15
CA TYR A 140 -20.59 4.92 -1.02
C TYR A 140 -21.40 3.76 -0.45
N TYR A 141 -21.23 3.43 0.84
CA TYR A 141 -22.02 2.41 1.53
C TYR A 141 -23.51 2.76 1.59
N VAL A 142 -23.85 4.01 1.95
CA VAL A 142 -25.25 4.48 2.00
C VAL A 142 -25.88 4.41 0.61
N ALA A 143 -25.17 4.83 -0.44
CA ALA A 143 -25.64 4.73 -1.82
C ALA A 143 -25.87 3.27 -2.23
N ALA A 144 -25.00 2.33 -1.83
CA ALA A 144 -25.17 0.91 -2.14
C ALA A 144 -26.40 0.30 -1.45
N VAL A 145 -26.62 0.63 -0.18
CA VAL A 145 -27.83 0.22 0.54
C VAL A 145 -29.09 0.78 -0.15
N LEU A 146 -29.07 2.07 -0.49
CA LEU A 146 -30.18 2.73 -1.17
C LEU A 146 -30.46 2.13 -2.55
N ALA A 147 -29.43 1.91 -3.36
CA ALA A 147 -29.56 1.28 -4.67
C ALA A 147 -30.12 -0.15 -4.57
N THR A 148 -29.69 -0.93 -3.58
CA THR A 148 -30.21 -2.28 -3.32
C THR A 148 -31.71 -2.22 -2.96
N HIS A 149 -32.11 -1.26 -2.15
CA HIS A 149 -33.52 -1.10 -1.77
C HIS A 149 -34.41 -0.61 -2.91
N ILE A 150 -33.92 0.32 -3.74
CA ILE A 150 -34.70 0.90 -4.83
C ILE A 150 -34.77 -0.06 -6.03
N PHE A 151 -33.62 -0.57 -6.49
CA PHE A 151 -33.48 -1.29 -7.75
C PHE A 151 -33.34 -2.80 -7.59
N GLY A 152 -32.97 -3.29 -6.40
CA GLY A 152 -32.63 -4.70 -6.21
C GLY A 152 -33.81 -5.67 -6.21
N HIS A 153 -35.04 -5.18 -6.00
CA HIS A 153 -36.27 -5.99 -5.98
C HIS A 153 -37.22 -5.64 -7.14
N SER A 154 -36.70 -5.08 -8.24
CA SER A 154 -37.50 -4.85 -9.44
C SER A 154 -37.78 -6.15 -10.17
N ASP A 155 -38.92 -6.22 -10.89
CA ASP A 155 -39.24 -7.34 -11.79
C ASP A 155 -38.28 -7.46 -13.00
N ASP A 156 -37.42 -6.47 -13.21
CA ASP A 156 -36.40 -6.48 -14.25
C ASP A 156 -35.15 -7.28 -13.81
N SER A 157 -34.94 -8.42 -14.48
CA SER A 157 -33.81 -9.34 -14.23
C SER A 157 -32.42 -8.69 -14.35
N ARG A 158 -32.27 -7.63 -15.17
CA ARG A 158 -30.99 -6.92 -15.32
C ARG A 158 -30.72 -6.04 -14.10
N LEU A 159 -31.73 -5.33 -13.60
CA LEU A 159 -31.60 -4.54 -12.38
C LEU A 159 -31.37 -5.42 -11.15
N GLU A 160 -32.01 -6.58 -11.05
CA GLU A 160 -31.72 -7.56 -10.00
C GLU A 160 -30.28 -8.12 -10.10
N ALA A 161 -29.77 -8.33 -11.31
CA ALA A 161 -28.38 -8.74 -11.53
C ALA A 161 -27.38 -7.66 -11.04
N LEU A 162 -27.71 -6.38 -11.22
CA LEU A 162 -26.86 -5.24 -10.86
C LEU A 162 -27.00 -4.78 -9.39
N PHE A 163 -28.19 -4.89 -8.81
CA PHE A 163 -28.52 -4.29 -7.51
C PHE A 163 -29.19 -5.25 -6.52
N GLY A 164 -29.39 -6.53 -6.87
CA GLY A 164 -30.13 -7.49 -6.03
C GLY A 164 -29.45 -7.86 -4.70
N SER A 165 -28.22 -7.40 -4.45
CA SER A 165 -27.57 -7.51 -3.15
C SER A 165 -26.64 -6.33 -2.91
N ILE A 166 -26.30 -6.05 -1.65
CA ILE A 166 -25.38 -4.96 -1.30
C ILE A 166 -24.05 -5.11 -2.04
N GLY A 167 -23.51 -6.33 -2.17
CA GLY A 167 -22.26 -6.57 -2.89
C GLY A 167 -22.35 -6.26 -4.38
N LYS A 168 -23.47 -6.64 -5.03
CA LYS A 168 -23.74 -6.30 -6.43
C LYS A 168 -23.86 -4.78 -6.60
N SER A 169 -24.64 -4.13 -5.75
CA SER A 169 -24.82 -2.67 -5.75
C SER A 169 -23.51 -1.92 -5.54
N MET A 170 -22.67 -2.37 -4.62
CA MET A 170 -21.32 -1.82 -4.42
C MET A 170 -20.52 -1.93 -5.73
N PHE A 171 -20.41 -3.13 -6.32
CA PHE A 171 -19.68 -3.30 -7.58
C PHE A 171 -20.22 -2.42 -8.73
N THR A 172 -21.54 -2.35 -8.89
CA THR A 172 -22.19 -1.49 -9.90
C THR A 172 -21.92 -0.01 -9.63
N LEU A 173 -21.95 0.44 -8.38
CA LEU A 173 -21.61 1.82 -8.02
C LEU A 173 -20.11 2.11 -8.16
N PHE A 174 -19.23 1.11 -8.00
CA PHE A 174 -17.81 1.25 -8.34
C PHE A 174 -17.65 1.55 -9.84
N GLN A 175 -18.32 0.78 -10.68
CA GLN A 175 -18.34 0.99 -12.13
C GLN A 175 -18.83 2.41 -12.48
N ILE A 176 -19.96 2.83 -11.90
CA ILE A 176 -20.50 4.20 -12.08
C ILE A 176 -19.50 5.27 -11.60
N MET A 177 -18.83 5.07 -10.47
CA MET A 177 -17.82 5.99 -9.94
C MET A 177 -16.64 6.17 -10.92
N THR A 178 -16.27 5.11 -11.66
CA THR A 178 -15.26 5.18 -12.73
C THR A 178 -15.78 5.76 -14.05
N LEU A 179 -17.06 6.15 -14.10
CA LEU A 179 -17.79 6.62 -15.29
C LEU A 179 -17.85 5.60 -16.44
N GLU A 180 -17.53 4.34 -16.18
CA GLU A 180 -17.54 3.28 -17.18
C GLU A 180 -18.99 2.83 -17.41
N GLY A 181 -19.47 2.92 -18.65
CA GLY A 181 -20.78 2.40 -19.06
C GLY A 181 -22.00 2.93 -18.29
N TRP A 182 -21.86 3.98 -17.47
CA TRP A 182 -22.85 4.33 -16.44
C TRP A 182 -24.22 4.73 -17.00
N SER A 183 -24.25 5.38 -18.17
CA SER A 183 -25.50 5.83 -18.80
C SER A 183 -26.19 4.69 -19.54
N GLU A 184 -25.59 4.22 -20.64
CA GLU A 184 -26.19 3.18 -21.50
C GLU A 184 -26.28 1.82 -20.80
N GLY A 185 -25.28 1.48 -19.98
CA GLY A 185 -25.17 0.20 -19.31
C GLY A 185 -26.04 0.07 -18.06
N ILE A 186 -26.34 1.19 -17.37
CA ILE A 186 -26.96 1.15 -16.04
C ILE A 186 -28.14 2.13 -15.93
N ALA A 187 -27.91 3.44 -16.12
CA ALA A 187 -28.94 4.45 -15.86
C ALA A 187 -30.11 4.40 -16.84
N GLN A 188 -29.88 4.21 -18.15
CA GLN A 188 -30.95 4.13 -19.15
C GLN A 188 -31.87 2.92 -18.93
N PRO A 189 -31.36 1.68 -18.71
CA PRO A 189 -32.20 0.56 -18.30
C PRO A 189 -32.97 0.82 -17.00
N ALA A 190 -32.32 1.44 -16.00
CA ALA A 190 -32.97 1.81 -14.76
C ALA A 190 -34.07 2.87 -14.96
N MET A 191 -33.90 3.79 -15.91
CA MET A 191 -34.90 4.81 -16.26
C MET A 191 -36.11 4.24 -16.98
N ALA A 192 -35.95 3.13 -17.73
CA ALA A 192 -37.07 2.45 -18.36
C ALA A 192 -38.06 1.88 -17.33
N VAL A 193 -37.57 1.47 -16.16
CA VAL A 193 -38.39 0.96 -15.04
C VAL A 193 -38.74 2.08 -14.05
N TYR A 194 -37.76 2.91 -13.71
CA TYR A 194 -37.85 4.01 -12.75
C TYR A 194 -37.41 5.33 -13.40
N PRO A 195 -38.34 6.10 -14.03
CA PRO A 195 -37.99 7.30 -14.80
C PRO A 195 -37.22 8.38 -14.05
N TRP A 196 -37.29 8.41 -12.72
CA TRP A 196 -36.59 9.38 -11.86
C TRP A 196 -35.18 8.93 -11.45
N SER A 197 -34.77 7.70 -11.77
CA SER A 197 -33.51 7.09 -11.31
C SER A 197 -32.25 7.85 -11.77
N TRP A 198 -32.33 8.61 -12.85
CA TRP A 198 -31.24 9.48 -13.31
C TRP A 198 -30.77 10.45 -12.22
N VAL A 199 -31.67 10.93 -11.35
CA VAL A 199 -31.33 11.84 -10.25
C VAL A 199 -30.37 11.16 -9.28
N PHE A 200 -30.63 9.89 -8.93
CA PHE A 200 -29.78 9.12 -8.04
C PHE A 200 -28.37 8.94 -8.64
N PHE A 201 -28.28 8.50 -9.90
CA PHE A 201 -27.00 8.25 -10.55
C PHE A 201 -26.19 9.52 -10.78
N VAL A 202 -26.84 10.59 -11.27
CA VAL A 202 -26.16 11.88 -11.49
C VAL A 202 -25.70 12.50 -10.17
N ALA A 203 -26.52 12.48 -9.12
CA ALA A 203 -26.12 12.97 -7.80
C ALA A 203 -24.95 12.17 -7.24
N PHE A 204 -24.99 10.83 -7.35
CA PHE A 204 -23.90 9.96 -6.94
C PHE A 204 -22.60 10.28 -7.69
N ILE A 205 -22.66 10.45 -9.02
CA ILE A 205 -21.50 10.82 -9.85
C ILE A 205 -20.93 12.16 -9.42
N ILE A 206 -21.76 13.19 -9.24
CA ILE A 206 -21.30 14.52 -8.84
C ILE A 206 -20.59 14.45 -7.49
N ILE A 207 -21.24 13.83 -6.49
CA ILE A 207 -20.70 13.74 -5.13
C ILE A 207 -19.39 12.95 -5.10
N THR A 208 -19.35 11.78 -5.74
CA THR A 208 -18.17 10.91 -5.73
C THR A 208 -17.02 11.47 -6.57
N SER A 209 -17.30 12.04 -7.74
CA SER A 209 -16.27 12.69 -8.57
C SER A 209 -15.67 13.89 -7.86
N PHE A 210 -16.50 14.70 -7.21
CA PHE A 210 -16.03 15.83 -6.40
C PHE A 210 -15.20 15.36 -5.19
N ALA A 211 -15.64 14.30 -4.50
CA ALA A 211 -14.90 13.73 -3.38
C ALA A 211 -13.54 13.16 -3.82
N VAL A 212 -13.48 12.44 -4.95
CA VAL A 212 -12.23 11.92 -5.52
C VAL A 212 -11.30 13.05 -5.97
N LEU A 213 -11.84 14.12 -6.56
CA LEU A 213 -11.07 15.30 -6.91
C LEU A 213 -10.49 15.98 -5.66
N ASN A 214 -11.30 16.18 -4.62
CA ASN A 214 -10.84 16.75 -3.35
C ASN A 214 -9.85 15.85 -2.62
N LEU A 215 -9.98 14.53 -2.75
CA LEU A 215 -8.98 13.57 -2.32
C LEU A 215 -7.67 13.88 -3.07
N PHE A 216 -7.66 13.89 -4.40
CA PHE A 216 -6.45 14.18 -5.17
C PHE A 216 -5.80 15.53 -4.81
N ILE A 217 -6.59 16.60 -4.71
CA ILE A 217 -6.13 17.93 -4.28
C ILE A 217 -5.57 17.85 -2.86
N GLY A 218 -6.23 17.14 -1.95
CA GLY A 218 -5.77 16.92 -0.59
C GLY A 218 -4.38 16.26 -0.52
N VAL A 219 -4.11 15.24 -1.37
CA VAL A 219 -2.77 14.60 -1.44
C VAL A 219 -1.73 15.64 -1.81
N ILE A 220 -2.02 16.42 -2.85
CA ILE A 220 -1.08 17.37 -3.43
C ILE A 220 -0.79 18.49 -2.44
N VAL A 221 -1.83 19.04 -1.81
CA VAL A 221 -1.70 20.11 -0.82
C VAL A 221 -0.91 19.61 0.39
N ASP A 222 -1.19 18.41 0.91
CA ASP A 222 -0.44 17.83 2.03
C ASP A 222 1.04 17.62 1.65
N ALA A 223 1.31 17.08 0.46
CA ALA A 223 2.67 16.92 -0.05
C ALA A 223 3.41 18.25 -0.23
N MET A 224 2.73 19.29 -0.75
CA MET A 224 3.32 20.62 -0.91
C MET A 224 3.59 21.30 0.44
N ASN A 225 2.69 21.13 1.42
CA ASN A 225 2.87 21.67 2.77
C ASN A 225 4.08 21.05 3.46
N ILE A 226 4.28 19.74 3.35
CA ILE A 226 5.48 19.06 3.89
C ILE A 226 6.77 19.66 3.32
N ILE A 227 6.83 19.86 2.00
CA ILE A 227 8.01 20.45 1.35
C ILE A 227 8.21 21.89 1.84
N HIS A 228 7.14 22.68 1.94
CA HIS A 228 7.22 24.06 2.38
C HIS A 228 7.67 24.18 3.85
N GLU A 229 7.19 23.29 4.72
CA GLU A 229 7.63 23.20 6.12
C GLU A 229 9.10 22.81 6.24
N GLU A 230 9.57 21.84 5.45
CA GLU A 230 10.99 21.44 5.42
C GLU A 230 11.90 22.59 4.96
N GLU A 231 11.51 23.31 3.91
CA GLU A 231 12.25 24.50 3.43
C GLU A 231 12.21 25.66 4.42
N GLY A 232 11.06 25.91 5.06
CA GLY A 232 10.90 26.96 6.07
C GLY A 232 11.79 26.73 7.28
N ARG A 233 11.79 25.50 7.83
CA ARG A 233 12.65 25.10 8.94
C ARG A 233 14.13 25.20 8.58
N GLY A 234 14.51 24.81 7.35
CA GLY A 234 15.88 24.95 6.87
C GLY A 234 16.37 26.41 6.85
N LYS A 235 15.48 27.35 6.49
CA LYS A 235 15.79 28.80 6.52
C LYS A 235 15.89 29.33 7.94
N GLU A 236 14.96 28.97 8.82
CA GLU A 236 14.98 29.38 10.23
C GLU A 236 16.23 28.85 10.94
N ASP A 237 16.54 27.56 10.79
CA ASP A 237 17.75 26.95 11.37
C ASP A 237 19.02 27.62 10.84
N ALA A 238 19.07 27.97 9.55
CA ALA A 238 20.20 28.70 8.98
C ALA A 238 20.34 30.11 9.58
N SER A 239 19.24 30.84 9.79
CA SER A 239 19.27 32.16 10.42
C SER A 239 19.70 32.10 11.89
N LEU A 240 19.20 31.14 12.66
CA LEU A 240 19.57 30.94 14.06
C LEU A 240 21.05 30.56 14.18
N GLN A 241 21.55 29.70 13.30
CA GLN A 241 22.97 29.35 13.27
C GLN A 241 23.85 30.55 12.92
N LEU A 242 23.39 31.45 12.04
CA LEU A 242 24.10 32.69 11.73
C LEU A 242 24.15 33.62 12.94
N GLU A 243 23.02 33.83 13.62
CA GLU A 243 22.92 34.67 14.82
C GLU A 243 23.81 34.13 15.95
N ILE A 244 23.79 32.82 16.22
CA ILE A 244 24.66 32.18 17.21
C ILE A 244 26.14 32.38 16.86
N LYS A 245 26.51 32.29 15.57
CA LYS A 245 27.89 32.53 15.13
C LYS A 245 28.32 33.98 15.38
N LEU A 246 27.46 34.95 15.10
CA LEU A 246 27.73 36.37 15.33
C LEU A 246 27.88 36.67 16.83
N LEU A 247 26.96 36.18 17.67
CA LEU A 247 27.04 36.36 19.12
C LEU A 247 28.32 35.75 19.71
N ARG A 248 28.75 34.58 19.22
CA ARG A 248 30.02 33.98 19.65
C ARG A 248 31.23 34.84 19.27
N ALA A 249 31.23 35.41 18.07
CA ALA A 249 32.29 36.32 17.63
C ALA A 249 32.35 37.58 18.51
N ASP A 250 31.21 38.19 18.82
CA ASP A 250 31.13 39.36 19.70
C ASP A 250 31.62 39.05 21.12
N ILE A 251 31.24 37.90 21.70
CA ILE A 251 31.72 37.45 23.01
C ILE A 251 33.24 37.26 23.01
N GLU A 252 33.81 36.63 21.97
CA GLU A 252 35.26 36.49 21.85
C GLU A 252 35.97 37.84 21.75
N GLN A 253 35.40 38.77 21.00
CA GLN A 253 35.94 40.13 20.88
C GLN A 253 35.90 40.88 22.21
N MET A 254 34.77 40.85 22.93
CA MET A 254 34.66 41.44 24.28
C MET A 254 35.65 40.82 25.25
N ARG A 255 35.82 39.49 25.21
CA ARG A 255 36.78 38.77 26.07
C ARG A 255 38.22 39.22 25.79
N ARG A 256 38.58 39.45 24.52
CA ARG A 256 39.90 40.01 24.14
C ARG A 256 40.10 41.42 24.70
N VAL A 257 39.12 42.31 24.54
CA VAL A 257 39.20 43.70 25.05
C VAL A 257 39.34 43.72 26.58
N LEU A 258 38.54 42.93 27.31
CA LEU A 258 38.63 42.83 28.77
C LEU A 258 39.96 42.25 29.24
N SER A 259 40.54 41.28 28.51
CA SER A 259 41.86 40.74 28.83
C SER A 259 42.98 41.76 28.62
N ALA A 260 42.85 42.63 27.61
CA ALA A 260 43.80 43.72 27.38
C ALA A 260 43.73 44.80 28.47
N GLN A 261 42.53 45.09 28.99
CA GLN A 261 42.35 46.06 30.09
C GLN A 261 42.83 45.56 31.46
N LYS A 262 42.81 44.24 31.73
CA LYS A 262 43.29 43.66 32.98
C LYS A 262 44.81 43.45 33.05
N GLY A 263 45.51 43.59 31.92
CA GLY A 263 46.97 43.40 31.83
C GLY A 263 47.80 44.68 32.02
N ASN A 264 47.16 45.79 32.36
CA ASN A 264 47.76 47.11 32.55
C ASN A 264 47.36 47.67 33.93
#